data_AF-A0A417J299-F1
#
_entry.id   AF-A0A417J299-F1
#
_cell.length_a   1.000
_cell.length_b   1.000
_cell.length_c   1.000
_cell.angle_alpha   90.00
_cell.angle_beta   90.00
_cell.angle_gamma   90.00
#
_symmetry.space_group_name_H-M   'P 1'
#
loop_
_entity.id
_entity.type
_entity.pdbx_description
1 polymer ?
#
loop_
_entity_poly.entity_id
_entity_poly.type
_entity_poly.pdbx_seq_one_letter_code
_entity_poly.pdbx_strand_id
1 'polypeptide(L)'
;MRRKKYIWAVAGALSLMQCISAYAGTWTQETLGETKRWIYTNDDGSTADYEWVKDNGDWYYCGRWGVMETNTSVDGYYIGADGKMISEGDTLNPLYGERVCGTCYMKVNSAEDCGSYYKANVTLSDSSYYTNDELNQVGDVGSKIWIEARGDYGKISCVDISTSGDMGIEVKYGNDTYYFTKEDAVYTPYKGEEETLTRKIKDTEVLIPKNVEIIPANGFEVYKATLDTFVNEKMARLVPVFDGNTVCALYDDIINHAD
;
A
#
# COMPACT_ATOMS: atom_id res chain seq x y z
N MET A 1 -1.26 30.04 -74.40
CA MET A 1 -2.28 29.59 -73.42
C MET A 1 -1.62 28.66 -72.40
N ARG A 2 -1.81 29.01 -71.11
CA ARG A 2 -1.42 28.39 -69.81
C ARG A 2 -0.63 27.07 -69.76
N ARG A 3 0.57 27.12 -69.13
CA ARG A 3 1.28 26.01 -68.47
C ARG A 3 0.67 25.71 -67.08
N LYS A 4 0.41 24.43 -66.75
CA LYS A 4 0.23 23.91 -65.37
C LYS A 4 0.78 22.46 -65.35
N LYS A 5 1.97 22.23 -64.76
CA LYS A 5 2.31 21.74 -63.40
C LYS A 5 1.98 20.26 -63.14
N TYR A 6 3.05 19.47 -62.97
CA TYR A 6 3.16 18.07 -62.57
C TYR A 6 2.69 17.80 -61.14
N ILE A 7 2.13 16.61 -60.85
CA ILE A 7 2.28 15.89 -59.56
C ILE A 7 2.24 14.36 -59.84
N TRP A 8 3.23 13.65 -59.32
CA TRP A 8 3.36 12.19 -59.29
C TRP A 8 2.60 11.60 -58.07
N ALA A 9 1.94 10.46 -58.23
CA ALA A 9 1.41 9.67 -57.12
C ALA A 9 2.08 8.28 -57.12
N VAL A 10 2.83 8.00 -56.05
CA VAL A 10 3.40 6.67 -55.75
C VAL A 10 2.41 5.94 -54.86
N ALA A 11 1.94 4.78 -55.30
CA ALA A 11 1.07 3.90 -54.52
C ALA A 11 1.90 3.09 -53.52
N GLY A 12 1.67 3.30 -52.23
CA GLY A 12 2.20 2.47 -51.15
C GLY A 12 1.18 1.41 -50.73
N ALA A 13 1.52 0.14 -50.87
CA ALA A 13 0.80 -0.97 -50.26
C ALA A 13 1.54 -1.36 -48.97
N LEU A 14 0.97 -1.03 -47.80
CA LEU A 14 1.40 -1.55 -46.51
C LEU A 14 0.46 -2.70 -46.12
N SER A 15 0.98 -3.92 -46.20
CA SER A 15 0.32 -5.13 -45.72
C SER A 15 0.13 -5.07 -44.21
N LEU A 16 -1.13 -5.07 -43.74
CA LEU A 16 -1.47 -5.21 -42.33
C LEU A 16 -1.26 -6.66 -41.91
N MET A 17 -0.15 -6.94 -41.23
CA MET A 17 0.00 -8.15 -40.41
C MET A 17 -0.89 -7.95 -39.19
N GLN A 18 -2.10 -8.47 -39.21
CA GLN A 18 -2.96 -8.50 -38.03
C GLN A 18 -2.48 -9.62 -37.12
N CYS A 19 -1.63 -9.27 -36.16
CA CYS A 19 -1.53 -10.02 -34.93
C CYS A 19 -2.89 -9.90 -34.21
N ILE A 20 -3.49 -11.03 -33.89
CA ILE A 20 -4.68 -11.08 -33.04
C ILE A 20 -4.16 -10.73 -31.65
N SER A 21 -4.33 -9.47 -31.25
CA SER A 21 -4.04 -9.01 -29.90
C SER A 21 -4.86 -9.85 -28.93
N ALA A 22 -4.21 -10.41 -27.91
CA ALA A 22 -4.95 -10.88 -26.74
C ALA A 22 -5.74 -9.68 -26.20
N TYR A 23 -7.04 -9.87 -25.99
CA TYR A 23 -7.95 -8.86 -25.48
C TYR A 23 -7.54 -8.48 -24.06
N ALA A 24 -6.82 -7.37 -23.92
CA ALA A 24 -6.43 -6.77 -22.65
C ALA A 24 -6.80 -5.28 -22.76
N GLY A 25 -7.70 -4.86 -21.87
CA GLY A 25 -8.10 -3.47 -21.72
C GLY A 25 -6.92 -2.55 -21.37
N THR A 26 -7.19 -1.25 -21.31
CA THR A 26 -6.16 -0.22 -21.17
C THR A 26 -6.20 0.45 -19.81
N TRP A 27 -5.03 0.56 -19.18
CA TRP A 27 -4.80 1.41 -18.02
C TRP A 27 -4.61 2.87 -18.44
N THR A 28 -5.36 3.78 -17.81
CA THR A 28 -5.19 5.22 -17.93
C THR A 28 -4.99 5.85 -16.57
N GLN A 29 -3.95 6.66 -16.41
CA GLN A 29 -3.74 7.43 -15.20
C GLN A 29 -4.53 8.75 -15.29
N GLU A 30 -5.42 8.97 -14.34
CA GLU A 30 -6.13 10.23 -14.16
C GLU A 30 -5.53 11.03 -13.00
N THR A 31 -5.46 12.34 -13.16
CA THR A 31 -5.12 13.28 -12.08
C THR A 31 -6.38 14.03 -11.66
N LEU A 32 -6.78 13.91 -10.40
CA LEU A 32 -7.90 14.64 -9.82
C LEU A 32 -7.39 15.58 -8.72
N GLY A 33 -7.05 16.81 -9.09
CA GLY A 33 -6.35 17.72 -8.17
C GLY A 33 -4.88 17.30 -8.02
N GLU A 34 -4.48 16.88 -6.82
CA GLU A 34 -3.12 16.40 -6.51
C GLU A 34 -3.02 14.86 -6.49
N THR A 35 -4.16 14.15 -6.54
CA THR A 35 -4.18 12.69 -6.49
C THR A 35 -4.07 12.08 -7.89
N LYS A 36 -3.31 10.99 -8.00
CA LYS A 36 -3.20 10.19 -9.23
C LYS A 36 -3.83 8.84 -8.99
N ARG A 37 -4.71 8.42 -9.90
CA ARG A 37 -5.41 7.15 -9.81
C ARG A 37 -5.38 6.44 -11.15
N TRP A 38 -5.23 5.12 -11.10
CA TRP A 38 -5.26 4.27 -12.29
C TRP A 38 -6.68 3.80 -12.55
N ILE A 39 -7.16 4.02 -13.78
CA ILE A 39 -8.47 3.58 -14.25
C ILE A 39 -8.28 2.51 -15.31
N TYR A 40 -9.02 1.40 -15.20
CA TYR A 40 -9.03 0.36 -16.24
C TYR A 40 -10.27 0.47 -17.14
N THR A 41 -10.02 0.50 -18.44
CA THR A 41 -11.07 0.45 -19.47
C THR A 41 -10.97 -0.88 -20.22
N ASN A 42 -12.03 -1.67 -20.17
CA ASN A 42 -12.17 -2.92 -20.91
C ASN A 42 -12.16 -2.67 -22.42
N ASP A 43 -11.87 -3.71 -23.20
CA ASP A 43 -11.77 -3.61 -24.66
C ASP A 43 -13.08 -3.19 -25.35
N ASP A 44 -14.22 -3.45 -24.72
CA ASP A 44 -15.54 -3.02 -25.19
C ASP A 44 -15.83 -1.54 -24.89
N GLY A 45 -14.87 -0.84 -24.27
CA GLY A 45 -14.97 0.55 -23.85
C GLY A 45 -15.72 0.75 -22.53
N SER A 46 -16.14 -0.32 -21.85
CA SER A 46 -16.69 -0.25 -20.49
C SER A 46 -15.58 -0.04 -19.46
N THR A 47 -15.93 0.53 -18.32
CA THR A 47 -15.03 0.66 -17.17
C THR A 47 -15.16 -0.59 -16.30
N ALA A 48 -14.03 -1.14 -15.83
CA ALA A 48 -14.03 -2.30 -14.94
C ALA A 48 -14.48 -1.91 -13.51
N ASP A 49 -15.79 -1.85 -13.27
CA ASP A 49 -16.38 -1.38 -12.00
C ASP A 49 -16.64 -2.56 -11.05
N TYR A 50 -15.95 -2.59 -9.90
CA TYR A 50 -15.95 -3.70 -8.94
C TYR A 50 -15.58 -5.05 -9.58
N GLU A 51 -14.47 -5.07 -10.31
CA GLU A 51 -14.05 -6.18 -11.16
C GLU A 51 -12.57 -6.55 -10.95
N TRP A 52 -12.29 -7.85 -10.94
CA TRP A 52 -10.93 -8.38 -10.99
C TRP A 52 -10.41 -8.35 -12.43
N VAL A 53 -9.27 -7.70 -12.63
CA VAL A 53 -8.59 -7.56 -13.92
C VAL A 53 -7.29 -8.35 -13.88
N LYS A 54 -7.06 -9.19 -14.89
CA LYS A 54 -5.77 -9.85 -15.10
C LYS A 54 -5.02 -9.18 -16.24
N ASP A 55 -3.89 -8.56 -15.93
CA ASP A 55 -3.04 -7.92 -16.93
C ASP A 55 -1.60 -8.36 -16.78
N ASN A 56 -0.96 -8.70 -17.91
CA ASN A 56 0.42 -9.18 -17.98
C ASN A 56 0.80 -10.31 -16.97
N GLY A 57 -0.16 -11.13 -16.57
CA GLY A 57 0.05 -12.26 -15.64
C GLY A 57 -0.24 -11.94 -14.17
N ASP A 58 -0.36 -10.66 -13.82
CA ASP A 58 -0.69 -10.17 -12.49
C ASP A 58 -2.20 -9.90 -12.36
N TRP A 59 -2.72 -10.00 -11.15
CA TRP A 59 -4.11 -9.69 -10.83
C TRP A 59 -4.22 -8.36 -10.12
N TYR A 60 -5.23 -7.59 -10.51
CA TYR A 60 -5.60 -6.29 -10.01
C TYR A 60 -7.08 -6.28 -9.68
N TYR A 61 -7.51 -5.42 -8.77
CA TYR A 61 -8.93 -5.19 -8.55
C TYR A 61 -9.25 -3.73 -8.81
N CYS A 62 -10.29 -3.50 -9.60
CA CYS A 62 -10.82 -2.19 -9.90
C CYS A 62 -12.11 -2.01 -9.11
N GLY A 63 -12.11 -1.07 -8.16
CA GLY A 63 -13.26 -0.72 -7.35
C GLY A 63 -14.19 0.24 -8.08
N ARG A 64 -14.76 1.16 -7.32
CA ARG A 64 -15.81 2.06 -7.81
C ARG A 64 -15.27 2.94 -8.96
N TRP A 65 -16.02 2.99 -10.05
CA TRP A 65 -15.66 3.74 -11.26
C TRP A 65 -14.35 3.29 -11.92
N GLY A 66 -13.96 2.03 -11.70
CA GLY A 66 -12.76 1.45 -12.30
C GLY A 66 -11.44 1.90 -11.71
N VAL A 67 -11.47 2.55 -10.55
CA VAL A 67 -10.26 2.93 -9.81
C VAL A 67 -9.56 1.66 -9.32
N MET A 68 -8.29 1.51 -9.66
CA MET A 68 -7.44 0.44 -9.13
C MET A 68 -7.30 0.59 -7.62
N GLU A 69 -7.71 -0.46 -6.90
CA GLU A 69 -7.49 -0.54 -5.47
C GLU A 69 -6.01 -0.83 -5.17
N THR A 70 -5.50 -0.27 -4.08
CA THR A 70 -4.15 -0.54 -3.57
C THR A 70 -4.18 -0.65 -2.06
N ASN A 71 -3.19 -1.32 -1.47
CA ASN A 71 -3.02 -1.41 -0.01
C ASN A 71 -4.25 -1.94 0.76
N THR A 72 -5.02 -2.83 0.14
CA THR A 72 -6.29 -3.30 0.69
C THR A 72 -6.48 -4.79 0.44
N SER A 73 -7.45 -5.38 1.13
CA SER A 73 -7.82 -6.79 0.96
C SER A 73 -9.19 -6.91 0.32
N VAL A 74 -9.27 -7.62 -0.79
CA VAL A 74 -10.50 -7.90 -1.53
C VAL A 74 -10.69 -9.41 -1.61
N ASP A 75 -11.86 -9.90 -1.20
CA ASP A 75 -12.20 -11.33 -1.18
C ASP A 75 -11.17 -12.23 -0.42
N GLY A 76 -10.45 -11.66 0.54
CA GLY A 76 -9.41 -12.34 1.30
C GLY A 76 -8.02 -12.33 0.66
N TYR A 77 -7.86 -11.69 -0.50
CA TYR A 77 -6.58 -11.48 -1.18
C TYR A 77 -6.07 -10.07 -0.94
N TYR A 78 -4.81 -9.95 -0.53
CA TYR A 78 -4.18 -8.64 -0.36
C TYR A 78 -3.66 -8.09 -1.69
N ILE A 79 -3.94 -6.81 -1.91
CA ILE A 79 -3.49 -5.99 -3.04
C ILE A 79 -2.46 -5.01 -2.52
N GLY A 80 -1.23 -5.08 -3.04
CA GLY A 80 -0.11 -4.26 -2.61
C GLY A 80 -0.20 -2.79 -3.06
N ALA A 81 0.82 -2.01 -2.70
CA ALA A 81 0.94 -0.60 -3.08
C ALA A 81 1.09 -0.37 -4.59
N ASP A 82 1.55 -1.37 -5.32
CA ASP A 82 1.65 -1.36 -6.78
C ASP A 82 0.36 -1.84 -7.47
N GLY A 83 -0.71 -2.10 -6.70
CA GLY A 83 -2.00 -2.59 -7.19
C GLY A 83 -2.03 -4.07 -7.51
N LYS A 84 -0.92 -4.80 -7.30
CA LYS A 84 -0.87 -6.23 -7.60
C LYS A 84 -1.35 -7.05 -6.41
N MET A 85 -2.20 -8.01 -6.70
CA MET A 85 -2.51 -9.08 -5.78
C MET A 85 -1.27 -9.95 -5.54
N ILE A 86 -1.04 -10.37 -4.30
CA ILE A 86 -0.03 -11.39 -4.02
C ILE A 86 -0.41 -12.69 -4.74
N SER A 87 0.43 -13.10 -5.69
CA SER A 87 0.19 -14.30 -6.50
C SER A 87 0.22 -15.57 -5.66
N GLU A 88 -0.67 -16.53 -5.96
CA GLU A 88 -0.62 -17.86 -5.34
C GLU A 88 0.72 -18.59 -5.59
N GLY A 89 1.43 -18.23 -6.67
CA GLY A 89 2.75 -18.75 -7.00
C GLY A 89 3.91 -18.08 -6.27
N ASP A 90 3.69 -16.93 -5.64
CA ASP A 90 4.72 -16.21 -4.89
C ASP A 90 4.76 -16.64 -3.42
N THR A 91 5.06 -17.92 -3.19
CA THR A 91 5.08 -18.51 -1.84
C THR A 91 6.24 -17.99 -0.98
N LEU A 92 7.19 -17.25 -1.57
CA LEU A 92 8.31 -16.63 -0.87
C LEU A 92 7.98 -15.22 -0.38
N ASN A 93 6.87 -14.65 -0.85
CA ASN A 93 6.38 -13.36 -0.38
C ASN A 93 6.15 -13.42 1.14
N PRO A 94 6.70 -12.49 1.92
CA PRO A 94 6.44 -12.43 3.35
C PRO A 94 4.95 -12.29 3.68
N LEU A 95 4.13 -11.74 2.80
CA LEU A 95 2.69 -11.60 3.05
C LEU A 95 1.86 -12.77 2.53
N TYR A 96 2.50 -13.78 1.91
CA TYR A 96 1.80 -14.96 1.41
C TYR A 96 1.08 -15.72 2.52
N GLY A 97 -0.24 -15.91 2.36
CA GLY A 97 -1.09 -16.60 3.32
C GLY A 97 -1.35 -15.83 4.62
N GLU A 98 -0.79 -14.63 4.76
CA GLU A 98 -1.07 -13.75 5.89
C GLU A 98 -2.39 -13.00 5.66
N ARG A 99 -3.17 -12.85 6.71
CA ARG A 99 -4.34 -11.97 6.67
C ARG A 99 -3.84 -10.54 6.85
N VAL A 100 -3.90 -9.72 5.81
CA VAL A 100 -3.59 -8.28 5.86
C VAL A 100 -4.89 -7.47 5.90
N CYS A 101 -4.96 -6.45 6.75
CA CYS A 101 -6.19 -5.72 7.05
C CYS A 101 -6.24 -4.27 6.53
N GLY A 102 -5.19 -3.82 5.88
CA GLY A 102 -5.04 -2.45 5.37
C GLY A 102 -3.64 -2.26 4.82
N THR A 103 -3.13 -1.03 4.89
CA THR A 103 -1.77 -0.72 4.42
C THR A 103 -0.74 -1.48 5.23
N CYS A 104 0.12 -2.26 4.55
CA CYS A 104 1.21 -2.97 5.20
C CYS A 104 2.44 -2.07 5.28
N TYR A 105 2.86 -1.72 6.49
CA TYR A 105 4.12 -1.03 6.75
C TYR A 105 5.24 -2.02 7.09
N MET A 106 6.46 -1.62 6.78
CA MET A 106 7.66 -2.35 7.13
C MET A 106 8.57 -1.52 8.01
N LYS A 107 9.00 -2.10 9.13
CA LYS A 107 10.00 -1.52 10.03
C LYS A 107 11.26 -2.39 10.03
N VAL A 108 12.41 -1.77 9.78
CA VAL A 108 13.70 -2.46 9.88
C VAL A 108 14.16 -2.55 11.34
N ASN A 109 14.34 -3.77 11.84
CA ASN A 109 14.82 -4.02 13.20
C ASN A 109 16.35 -4.07 13.24
N SER A 110 16.94 -4.78 12.27
CA SER A 110 18.37 -4.93 12.05
C SER A 110 18.65 -5.27 10.59
N ALA A 111 19.77 -4.80 10.04
CA ALA A 111 20.20 -5.12 8.68
C ALA A 111 21.69 -5.44 8.63
N GLU A 112 22.05 -6.49 7.89
CA GLU A 112 23.42 -6.86 7.55
C GLU A 112 23.72 -6.41 6.12
N ASP A 113 24.84 -5.71 5.91
CA ASP A 113 25.29 -5.30 4.57
C ASP A 113 25.96 -6.46 3.84
N CYS A 114 25.34 -6.96 2.77
CA CYS A 114 25.85 -8.05 1.93
C CYS A 114 26.46 -7.55 0.61
N GLY A 115 26.83 -6.28 0.52
CA GLY A 115 27.41 -5.67 -0.68
C GLY A 115 26.34 -5.05 -1.58
N SER A 116 25.62 -5.86 -2.36
CA SER A 116 24.59 -5.38 -3.31
C SER A 116 23.19 -5.22 -2.69
N TYR A 117 22.95 -5.80 -1.53
CA TYR A 117 21.69 -5.74 -0.79
C TYR A 117 21.95 -5.77 0.71
N TYR A 118 20.93 -5.39 1.49
CA TYR A 118 20.85 -5.64 2.91
C TYR A 118 20.04 -6.91 3.18
N LYS A 119 20.56 -7.76 4.06
CA LYS A 119 19.79 -8.85 4.66
C LYS A 119 19.15 -8.32 5.94
N ALA A 120 17.85 -8.06 5.92
CA ALA A 120 17.16 -7.31 6.96
C ALA A 120 16.16 -8.17 7.73
N ASN A 121 16.23 -8.14 9.07
CA ASN A 121 15.12 -8.59 9.91
C ASN A 121 14.16 -7.42 10.08
N VAL A 122 12.91 -7.62 9.70
CA VAL A 122 11.87 -6.60 9.67
C VAL A 122 10.64 -7.04 10.45
N THR A 123 9.89 -6.07 10.94
CA THR A 123 8.53 -6.27 11.44
C THR A 123 7.57 -5.74 10.38
N LEU A 124 6.64 -6.59 9.96
CA LEU A 124 5.51 -6.21 9.11
C LEU A 124 4.30 -5.95 9.99
N SER A 125 3.60 -4.87 9.69
CA SER A 125 2.41 -4.45 10.42
C SER A 125 1.40 -3.83 9.48
N ASP A 126 0.11 -3.99 9.75
CA ASP A 126 -0.93 -3.26 9.02
C ASP A 126 -1.65 -2.24 9.89
N SER A 127 -2.17 -1.20 9.25
CA SER A 127 -3.09 -0.25 9.87
C SER A 127 -4.53 -0.74 9.78
N SER A 128 -5.28 -0.52 10.85
CA SER A 128 -6.74 -0.46 10.84
C SER A 128 -7.20 0.86 11.43
N TYR A 129 -8.15 1.51 10.79
CA TYR A 129 -8.76 2.74 11.28
C TYR A 129 -9.67 2.47 12.48
N TYR A 130 -9.81 3.48 13.34
CA TYR A 130 -10.90 3.55 14.30
C TYR A 130 -11.32 5.01 14.48
N THR A 131 -12.56 5.21 14.91
CA THR A 131 -13.08 6.56 15.17
C THR A 131 -12.75 7.00 16.60
N ASN A 132 -12.23 8.22 16.69
CA ASN A 132 -11.69 8.90 17.87
C ASN A 132 -12.59 8.88 19.13
N ASP A 133 -13.90 8.68 18.96
CA ASP A 133 -14.88 8.71 20.05
C ASP A 133 -14.67 7.57 21.07
N GLU A 134 -14.03 6.45 20.70
CA GLU A 134 -13.79 5.33 21.61
C GLU A 134 -12.53 5.48 22.48
N LEU A 135 -11.48 6.19 22.04
CA LEU A 135 -10.30 6.41 22.87
C LEU A 135 -10.46 7.52 23.92
N ASN A 136 -11.46 8.37 23.78
CA ASN A 136 -11.90 9.23 24.88
C ASN A 136 -12.39 8.43 26.11
N GLN A 137 -12.63 7.13 25.91
CA GLN A 137 -13.01 6.16 26.94
C GLN A 137 -11.97 5.05 27.07
N VAL A 138 -10.67 5.31 26.83
CA VAL A 138 -9.59 4.39 27.25
C VAL A 138 -9.73 4.21 28.76
N GLY A 139 -10.46 3.17 29.14
CA GLY A 139 -10.51 2.72 30.52
C GLY A 139 -9.24 1.97 30.88
N ASP A 140 -9.20 1.46 32.09
CA ASP A 140 -8.09 0.65 32.58
C ASP A 140 -7.90 -0.62 31.74
N VAL A 141 -6.77 -1.30 31.95
CA VAL A 141 -6.50 -2.65 31.44
C VAL A 141 -7.74 -3.55 31.59
N GLY A 142 -8.14 -4.19 30.50
CA GLY A 142 -9.36 -5.00 30.40
C GLY A 142 -10.53 -4.29 29.72
N SER A 143 -10.48 -2.97 29.53
CA SER A 143 -11.46 -2.22 28.74
C SER A 143 -11.48 -2.67 27.28
N LYS A 144 -12.60 -2.39 26.59
CA LYS A 144 -12.83 -2.82 25.21
C LYS A 144 -12.64 -1.66 24.23
N ILE A 145 -12.02 -1.93 23.09
CA ILE A 145 -11.85 -1.00 21.97
C ILE A 145 -12.32 -1.68 20.69
N TRP A 146 -13.11 -1.01 19.87
CA TRP A 146 -13.57 -1.51 18.57
C TRP A 146 -12.40 -1.60 17.59
N ILE A 147 -12.34 -2.71 16.88
CA ILE A 147 -11.37 -2.95 15.82
C ILE A 147 -12.15 -3.08 14.53
N GLU A 148 -12.12 -2.03 13.71
CA GLU A 148 -12.94 -1.93 12.50
C GLU A 148 -12.67 -3.09 11.52
N ALA A 149 -11.39 -3.40 11.30
CA ALA A 149 -10.97 -4.52 10.45
C ALA A 149 -11.39 -5.91 10.96
N ARG A 150 -11.92 -6.01 12.19
CA ARG A 150 -12.50 -7.21 12.76
C ARG A 150 -14.03 -7.15 12.83
N GLY A 151 -14.62 -5.96 12.82
CA GLY A 151 -16.02 -5.77 13.16
C GLY A 151 -16.34 -6.25 14.57
N ASP A 152 -15.39 -6.14 15.51
CA ASP A 152 -15.51 -6.66 16.87
C ASP A 152 -14.61 -5.90 17.87
N TYR A 153 -14.82 -6.11 19.16
CA TYR A 153 -14.08 -5.46 20.24
C TYR A 153 -12.87 -6.27 20.72
N GLY A 154 -11.69 -5.65 20.68
CA GLY A 154 -10.48 -6.11 21.37
C GLY A 154 -10.45 -5.70 22.85
N LYS A 155 -9.52 -6.26 23.63
CA LYS A 155 -9.31 -5.92 25.05
C LYS A 155 -7.95 -5.27 25.28
N ILE A 156 -7.91 -4.17 26.03
CA ILE A 156 -6.66 -3.52 26.41
C ILE A 156 -5.85 -4.45 27.34
N SER A 157 -4.62 -4.79 26.93
CA SER A 157 -3.66 -5.57 27.73
C SER A 157 -2.63 -4.70 28.44
N CYS A 158 -2.26 -3.56 27.85
CA CYS A 158 -1.29 -2.63 28.41
C CYS A 158 -1.66 -1.18 28.08
N VAL A 159 -1.39 -0.27 29.01
CA VAL A 159 -1.45 1.17 28.80
C VAL A 159 -0.17 1.76 29.37
N ASP A 160 0.62 2.38 28.52
CA ASP A 160 1.86 3.05 28.85
C ASP A 160 1.73 4.53 28.54
N ILE A 161 2.17 5.39 29.46
CA ILE A 161 2.21 6.84 29.27
C ILE A 161 3.63 7.30 29.59
N SER A 162 4.28 7.93 28.61
CA SER A 162 5.61 8.49 28.77
C SER A 162 5.57 9.75 29.64
N THR A 163 6.73 10.18 30.15
CA THR A 163 6.83 11.45 30.90
C THR A 163 6.60 12.68 30.03
N SER A 164 6.70 12.55 28.71
CA SER A 164 6.31 13.56 27.72
C SER A 164 4.81 13.55 27.41
N GLY A 165 4.05 12.59 27.98
CA GLY A 165 2.61 12.43 27.77
C GLY A 165 2.23 11.67 26.50
N ASP A 166 3.20 11.02 25.86
CA ASP A 166 2.94 10.09 24.76
C ASP A 166 2.26 8.85 25.30
N MET A 167 1.22 8.39 24.62
CA MET A 167 0.44 7.24 25.05
C MET A 167 0.68 6.06 24.13
N GLY A 168 0.91 4.90 24.74
CA GLY A 168 0.93 3.59 24.08
C GLY A 168 -0.18 2.71 24.66
N ILE A 169 -1.00 2.10 23.80
CA ILE A 169 -2.00 1.12 24.23
C ILE A 169 -1.78 -0.16 23.43
N GLU A 170 -1.68 -1.27 24.14
CA GLU A 170 -1.71 -2.60 23.55
C GLU A 170 -3.12 -3.19 23.68
N VAL A 171 -3.69 -3.65 22.58
CA VAL A 171 -5.01 -4.28 22.52
C VAL A 171 -4.87 -5.71 21.96
N LYS A 172 -5.45 -6.69 22.65
CA LYS A 172 -5.49 -8.09 22.22
C LYS A 172 -6.85 -8.45 21.65
N TYR A 173 -6.84 -9.18 20.53
CA TYR A 173 -8.01 -9.85 19.98
C TYR A 173 -7.63 -11.26 19.51
N GLY A 174 -8.01 -12.28 20.28
CA GLY A 174 -7.52 -13.64 20.04
C GLY A 174 -5.99 -13.69 20.16
N ASN A 175 -5.31 -14.08 19.08
CA ASN A 175 -3.86 -14.10 18.98
C ASN A 175 -3.26 -12.78 18.45
N ASP A 176 -4.10 -11.88 17.92
CA ASP A 176 -3.63 -10.64 17.32
C ASP A 176 -3.35 -9.60 18.40
N THR A 177 -2.29 -8.82 18.15
CA THR A 177 -1.91 -7.69 18.99
C THR A 177 -1.89 -6.42 18.17
N TYR A 178 -2.61 -5.44 18.68
CA TYR A 178 -2.78 -4.13 18.10
C TYR A 178 -2.13 -3.09 19.01
N TYR A 179 -1.51 -2.10 18.41
CA TYR A 179 -0.79 -1.03 19.07
C TYR A 179 -1.34 0.30 18.62
N PHE A 180 -1.74 1.10 19.61
CA PHE A 180 -2.01 2.51 19.42
C PHE A 180 -0.87 3.30 20.04
N THR A 181 -0.34 4.26 19.30
CA THR A 181 0.69 5.18 19.80
C THR A 181 0.36 6.59 19.36
N LYS A 182 0.29 7.53 20.31
CA LYS A 182 0.11 8.96 20.04
C LYS A 182 1.25 9.75 20.63
N GLU A 183 1.92 10.51 19.77
CA GLU A 183 2.93 11.49 20.17
C GLU A 183 2.22 12.80 20.53
N ASP A 184 2.55 13.31 21.73
CA ASP A 184 2.15 14.58 22.36
C ASP A 184 0.88 14.68 23.23
N ALA A 185 1.10 15.29 24.40
CA ALA A 185 0.28 15.38 25.59
C ALA A 185 -0.97 16.27 25.46
N VAL A 186 -2.01 15.78 24.78
CA VAL A 186 -3.35 16.39 24.90
C VAL A 186 -4.38 15.28 25.12
N TYR A 187 -4.81 15.13 26.38
CA TYR A 187 -5.98 14.36 26.83
C TYR A 187 -7.31 14.91 26.26
N THR A 188 -7.27 15.70 25.18
CA THR A 188 -8.44 16.18 24.46
C THR A 188 -8.19 15.92 22.97
N PRO A 189 -8.75 14.86 22.38
CA PRO A 189 -8.70 14.70 20.95
C PRO A 189 -9.40 15.88 20.29
N TYR A 190 -8.75 16.45 19.29
CA TYR A 190 -9.44 17.32 18.35
C TYR A 190 -10.52 16.49 17.66
N LYS A 191 -11.74 16.99 17.73
CA LYS A 191 -12.92 16.33 17.16
C LYS A 191 -12.73 16.22 15.64
N GLY A 192 -12.50 15.02 15.12
CA GLY A 192 -12.44 14.74 13.68
C GLY A 192 -11.12 14.21 13.13
N GLU A 193 -10.10 13.95 13.95
CA GLU A 193 -8.90 13.23 13.49
C GLU A 193 -9.11 11.70 13.56
N GLU A 194 -8.87 11.01 12.44
CA GLU A 194 -8.78 9.55 12.37
C GLU A 194 -7.44 9.10 12.93
N GLU A 195 -7.49 8.18 13.88
CA GLU A 195 -6.31 7.64 14.53
C GLU A 195 -6.09 6.20 14.07
N THR A 196 -4.82 5.81 13.94
CA THR A 196 -4.45 4.55 13.30
C THR A 196 -4.04 3.51 14.34
N LEU A 197 -4.75 2.38 14.37
CA LEU A 197 -4.36 1.22 15.16
C LEU A 197 -3.47 0.31 14.31
N THR A 198 -2.24 0.07 14.76
CA THR A 198 -1.28 -0.76 14.02
C THR A 198 -1.29 -2.18 14.56
N ARG A 199 -1.57 -3.18 13.74
CA ARG A 199 -1.46 -4.58 14.10
C ARG A 199 -0.14 -5.16 13.60
N LYS A 200 0.57 -5.86 14.48
CA LYS A 200 1.73 -6.65 14.05
C LYS A 200 1.25 -7.88 13.27
N ILE A 201 1.71 -8.02 12.03
CA ILE A 201 1.49 -9.21 11.20
C ILE A 201 2.50 -10.27 11.64
N LYS A 202 3.80 -10.01 11.42
CA LYS A 202 4.89 -10.90 11.85
C LYS A 202 6.26 -10.23 11.80
N ASP A 203 7.23 -10.89 12.40
CA ASP A 203 8.65 -10.62 12.14
C ASP A 203 9.16 -11.59 11.07
N THR A 204 9.96 -11.10 10.15
CA THR A 204 10.49 -11.89 9.02
C THR A 204 11.80 -11.32 8.52
N GLU A 205 12.55 -12.15 7.80
CA GLU A 205 13.77 -11.73 7.11
C GLU A 205 13.44 -11.42 5.65
N VAL A 206 13.95 -10.30 5.12
CA VAL A 206 13.77 -9.87 3.72
C VAL A 206 15.09 -9.39 3.13
N LEU A 207 15.17 -9.36 1.81
CA LEU A 207 16.31 -8.80 1.07
C LEU A 207 15.96 -7.39 0.57
N ILE A 208 16.78 -6.39 0.89
CA ILE A 208 16.58 -5.00 0.44
C ILE A 208 17.73 -4.61 -0.48
N PRO A 209 17.55 -4.58 -1.81
CA PRO A 209 18.56 -4.12 -2.74
C PRO A 209 19.01 -2.69 -2.44
N LYS A 210 20.29 -2.37 -2.57
CA LYS A 210 20.78 -0.99 -2.33
C LYS A 210 20.28 0.02 -3.36
N ASN A 211 19.85 -0.46 -4.52
CA ASN A 211 19.25 0.32 -5.59
C ASN A 211 17.70 0.24 -5.58
N VAL A 212 17.09 -0.21 -4.48
CA VAL A 212 15.63 -0.24 -4.35
C VAL A 212 15.04 1.15 -4.59
N GLU A 213 13.95 1.20 -5.34
CA GLU A 213 13.27 2.46 -5.61
C GLU A 213 12.41 2.84 -4.41
N ILE A 214 12.60 4.06 -3.91
CA ILE A 214 11.67 4.70 -2.96
C ILE A 214 10.81 5.66 -3.77
N ILE A 215 9.51 5.41 -3.80
CA ILE A 215 8.50 6.14 -4.55
C ILE A 215 7.81 7.09 -3.56
N PRO A 216 7.96 8.42 -3.71
CA PRO A 216 7.33 9.37 -2.80
C PRO A 216 5.81 9.38 -2.97
N ALA A 217 5.08 9.69 -1.90
CA ALA A 217 3.66 10.05 -1.99
C ALA A 217 3.46 11.22 -2.96
N ASN A 218 2.35 11.20 -3.71
CA ASN A 218 2.02 12.28 -4.64
C ASN A 218 1.95 13.62 -3.90
N GLY A 219 2.58 14.67 -4.44
CA GLY A 219 2.61 16.00 -3.83
C GLY A 219 3.68 16.17 -2.75
N PHE A 220 4.36 15.09 -2.34
CA PHE A 220 5.42 15.10 -1.33
C PHE A 220 6.79 14.74 -1.91
N GLU A 221 7.01 14.96 -3.21
CA GLU A 221 8.26 14.59 -3.90
C GLU A 221 9.52 15.25 -3.31
N VAL A 222 9.35 16.35 -2.55
CA VAL A 222 10.43 17.10 -1.90
C VAL A 222 10.91 16.45 -0.60
N TYR A 223 10.07 15.64 0.08
CA TYR A 223 10.35 15.03 1.38
C TYR A 223 10.67 13.53 1.28
N LYS A 224 11.28 13.12 0.16
CA LYS A 224 11.57 11.73 -0.14
C LYS A 224 12.43 11.07 0.95
N ALA A 225 11.91 10.00 1.55
CA ALA A 225 12.70 9.13 2.41
C ALA A 225 13.92 8.53 1.69
N THR A 226 15.03 8.38 2.41
CA THR A 226 16.24 7.74 1.88
C THR A 226 16.35 6.31 2.40
N LEU A 227 17.03 5.44 1.63
CA LEU A 227 17.29 4.08 2.07
C LEU A 227 18.13 4.04 3.35
N ASP A 228 19.05 4.99 3.50
CA ASP A 228 19.88 5.13 4.70
C ASP A 228 19.01 5.45 5.93
N THR A 229 18.13 6.45 5.82
CA THR A 229 17.16 6.79 6.87
C THR A 229 16.23 5.60 7.19
N PHE A 230 15.78 4.87 6.18
CA PHE A 230 14.90 3.72 6.38
C PHE A 230 15.59 2.56 7.12
N VAL A 231 16.79 2.18 6.69
CA VAL A 231 17.51 1.01 7.22
C VAL A 231 18.24 1.34 8.53
N ASN A 232 18.90 2.50 8.60
CA ASN A 232 19.80 2.86 9.70
C ASN A 232 19.14 3.74 10.76
N GLU A 233 18.22 4.62 10.38
CA GLU A 233 17.45 5.44 11.34
C GLU A 233 16.12 4.79 11.75
N LYS A 234 15.84 3.58 11.24
CA LYS A 234 14.68 2.74 11.59
C LYS A 234 13.33 3.44 11.36
N MET A 235 13.23 4.23 10.29
CA MET A 235 11.99 4.88 9.89
C MET A 235 10.90 3.83 9.62
N ALA A 236 9.73 3.96 10.26
CA ALA A 236 8.68 2.93 10.27
C ALA A 236 7.45 3.31 9.41
N ARG A 237 7.67 3.86 8.22
CA ARG A 237 6.57 4.42 7.39
C ARG A 237 6.60 4.03 5.91
N LEU A 238 7.48 3.11 5.51
CA LEU A 238 7.51 2.68 4.11
C LEU A 238 6.66 1.43 3.90
N VAL A 239 5.90 1.46 2.82
CA VAL A 239 5.03 0.38 2.36
C VAL A 239 5.83 -0.46 1.36
N PRO A 240 6.18 -1.71 1.68
CA PRO A 240 6.99 -2.54 0.81
C PRO A 240 6.15 -3.15 -0.32
N VAL A 241 6.78 -3.29 -1.49
CA VAL A 241 6.36 -4.23 -2.52
C VAL A 241 7.39 -5.35 -2.59
N PHE A 242 6.93 -6.58 -2.61
CA PHE A 242 7.76 -7.77 -2.60
C PHE A 242 7.67 -8.51 -3.94
N ASP A 243 8.81 -9.04 -4.38
CA ASP A 243 8.92 -10.09 -5.40
C ASP A 243 9.68 -11.26 -4.76
N GLY A 244 8.97 -12.32 -4.39
CA GLY A 244 9.50 -13.30 -3.46
C GLY A 244 9.84 -12.65 -2.13
N ASN A 245 11.01 -12.99 -1.59
CA ASN A 245 11.49 -12.40 -0.34
C ASN A 245 12.33 -11.12 -0.54
N THR A 246 12.23 -10.49 -1.72
CA THR A 246 13.02 -9.29 -2.07
C THR A 246 12.10 -8.08 -2.14
N VAL A 247 12.51 -6.98 -1.51
CA VAL A 247 11.84 -5.69 -1.63
C VAL A 247 12.21 -5.08 -2.98
N CYS A 248 11.23 -4.94 -3.88
CA CYS A 248 11.46 -4.38 -5.21
C CYS A 248 11.17 -2.87 -5.28
N ALA A 249 10.22 -2.39 -4.47
CA ALA A 249 9.93 -0.98 -4.30
C ALA A 249 9.47 -0.68 -2.87
N LEU A 250 9.62 0.59 -2.47
CA LEU A 250 9.14 1.13 -1.21
C LEU A 250 8.33 2.38 -1.51
N TYR A 251 7.06 2.40 -1.11
CA TYR A 251 6.22 3.57 -1.22
C TYR A 251 6.31 4.37 0.08
N ASP A 252 6.53 5.67 -0.04
CA ASP A 252 6.46 6.62 1.07
C ASP A 252 4.99 6.92 1.34
N ASP A 253 4.55 6.68 2.57
CA ASP A 253 3.20 6.99 3.04
C ASP A 253 3.31 7.98 4.20
N ILE A 254 3.33 9.27 3.88
CA ILE A 254 3.51 10.36 4.85
C ILE A 254 2.17 10.73 5.47
N ILE A 255 1.42 9.76 6.00
CA ILE A 255 0.23 9.98 6.85
C ILE A 255 -1.05 10.23 6.02
N ASN A 256 -1.98 9.27 6.13
CA ASN A 256 -3.44 9.40 6.01
C ASN A 256 -3.92 10.60 5.18
N HIS A 257 -4.43 10.32 3.97
CA HIS A 257 -5.86 10.48 3.71
C HIS A 257 -6.27 9.41 2.72
N ALA A 258 -7.50 8.92 2.86
CA ALA A 258 -8.14 8.02 1.91
C ALA A 258 -7.90 8.51 0.47
N ASP A 259 -7.17 7.71 -0.30
CA ASP A 259 -6.94 7.90 -1.74
C ASP A 259 -7.38 6.65 -2.50
#